data_AF-A0AAD4CM80-F1
#
_entry.id   AF-A0AAD4CM80-F1
#
_cell.length_a   1.000
_cell.length_b   1.000
_cell.length_c   1.000
_cell.angle_alpha   90.00
_cell.angle_beta   90.00
_cell.angle_gamma   90.00
#
_symmetry.space_group_name_H-M   'P 1'
#
loop_
_entity.id
_entity.type
_entity.pdbx_description
1 polymer ?
#
loop_
_entity_poly.entity_id
_entity_poly.type
_entity_poly.pdbx_seq_one_letter_code
_entity_poly.pdbx_strand_id
1 'polypeptide(L)'
;MLETLFRPWEIEQISCVDAFVEEKGTQLFEKIRWGFDDENPKFENYPPPRYNLARKLPGDRVAPLALTIELTGIEYLQMVMFDYKDHDDLVSIMEDSLIYTQALFLRPSYEGALGEKAQEVCRETAPSPRDQMEQRRDPLPFRGDTVNDPEGMYPPLGWTLLWRGTYSNVVGCYIGDETGRWGYALWDSDRLMESGAAEVLASQLRIQWWGWGDPRQKMDLMPMNQ
;
A
#
# COMPACT_ATOMS: atom_id res chain seq x y z
N MET A 1 -11.33 -8.38 -9.29
CA MET A 1 -10.79 -7.27 -8.46
C MET A 1 -10.07 -7.89 -7.27
N LEU A 2 -9.13 -7.22 -6.59
CA LEU A 2 -8.37 -7.84 -5.47
C LEU A 2 -9.30 -8.44 -4.39
N GLU A 3 -10.44 -7.80 -4.14
CA GLU A 3 -11.48 -8.25 -3.20
C GLU A 3 -12.09 -9.63 -3.51
N THR A 4 -11.99 -10.11 -4.76
CA THR A 4 -12.46 -11.46 -5.13
C THR A 4 -11.42 -12.54 -4.86
N LEU A 5 -10.15 -12.15 -4.67
CA LEU A 5 -9.02 -13.06 -4.47
C LEU A 5 -8.56 -13.10 -3.01
N PHE A 6 -8.62 -11.96 -2.33
CA PHE A 6 -8.05 -11.76 -1.01
C PHE A 6 -9.10 -11.30 -0.01
N ARG A 7 -8.86 -11.58 1.27
CA ARG A 7 -9.61 -11.06 2.42
C ARG A 7 -9.25 -9.59 2.65
N PRO A 8 -10.11 -8.81 3.30
CA PRO A 8 -9.85 -7.39 3.53
C PRO A 8 -8.52 -7.11 4.25
N TRP A 9 -8.17 -7.91 5.25
CA TRP A 9 -6.89 -7.74 5.96
C TRP A 9 -5.66 -8.16 5.12
N GLU A 10 -5.80 -9.11 4.19
CA GLU A 10 -4.73 -9.47 3.27
C GLU A 10 -4.49 -8.35 2.25
N ILE A 11 -5.56 -7.68 1.81
CA ILE A 11 -5.48 -6.49 0.97
C ILE A 11 -4.77 -5.35 1.72
N GLU A 12 -5.08 -5.16 3.00
CA GLU A 12 -4.36 -4.19 3.85
C GLU A 12 -2.88 -4.52 4.01
N GLN A 13 -2.53 -5.81 4.12
CA GLN A 13 -1.13 -6.24 4.13
C GLN A 13 -0.42 -5.92 2.81
N ILE A 14 -1.06 -6.20 1.67
CA ILE A 14 -0.55 -5.82 0.34
C ILE A 14 -0.37 -4.31 0.25
N SER A 15 -1.35 -3.53 0.72
CA SER A 15 -1.30 -2.06 0.78
C SER A 15 -0.13 -1.55 1.63
N CYS A 16 0.15 -2.19 2.78
CA CYS A 16 1.29 -1.85 3.62
C CYS A 16 2.62 -2.11 2.91
N VAL A 17 2.74 -3.22 2.17
CA VAL A 17 3.93 -3.52 1.36
C VAL A 17 4.10 -2.51 0.23
N ASP A 18 3.01 -2.17 -0.47
CA ASP A 18 2.99 -1.15 -1.53
C ASP A 18 3.49 0.21 -1.01
N ALA A 19 2.96 0.66 0.15
CA ALA A 19 3.39 1.90 0.78
C ALA A 19 4.88 1.88 1.16
N PHE A 20 5.39 0.75 1.66
CA PHE A 20 6.80 0.57 1.96
C PHE A 20 7.67 0.64 0.69
N VAL A 21 7.25 -0.06 -0.37
CA VAL A 21 7.94 -0.07 -1.67
C VAL A 21 7.98 1.33 -2.28
N GLU A 22 6.89 2.08 -2.20
CA GLU A 22 6.82 3.46 -2.67
C GLU A 22 7.80 4.35 -1.92
N GLU A 23 7.78 4.29 -0.59
CA GLU A 23 8.64 5.12 0.25
C GLU A 23 10.13 4.82 -0.03
N LYS A 24 10.49 3.53 -0.06
CA LYS A 24 11.87 3.09 -0.31
C LYS A 24 12.30 3.34 -1.73
N GLY A 25 11.43 3.08 -2.71
CA GLY A 25 11.67 3.36 -4.11
C GLY A 25 11.90 4.84 -4.35
N THR A 26 11.13 5.71 -3.69
CA THR A 26 11.32 7.17 -3.75
C THR A 26 12.66 7.59 -3.12
N GLN A 27 12.98 7.08 -1.93
CA GLN A 27 14.26 7.37 -1.26
C GLN A 27 15.47 6.92 -2.09
N LEU A 28 15.41 5.73 -2.69
CA LEU A 28 16.47 5.20 -3.54
C LEU A 28 16.58 5.98 -4.84
N PHE A 29 15.45 6.31 -5.46
CA PHE A 29 15.41 7.11 -6.67
C PHE A 29 16.08 8.48 -6.48
N GLU A 30 15.76 9.19 -5.39
CA GLU A 30 16.41 10.47 -5.09
C GLU A 30 17.93 10.36 -4.92
N LYS A 31 18.43 9.22 -4.40
CA LYS A 31 19.87 8.98 -4.27
C LYS A 31 20.57 8.83 -5.62
N ILE A 32 19.91 8.24 -6.61
CA ILE A 32 20.49 7.94 -7.93
C ILE A 32 20.10 8.91 -9.02
N ARG A 33 19.16 9.83 -8.73
CA ARG A 33 18.58 10.78 -9.67
C ARG A 33 19.63 11.51 -10.51
N TRP A 34 20.72 11.93 -9.88
CA TRP A 34 21.84 12.61 -10.56
C TRP A 34 22.53 11.72 -11.60
N GLY A 35 22.57 10.40 -11.39
CA GLY A 35 23.09 9.44 -12.36
C GLY A 35 22.26 9.36 -13.65
N PHE A 36 21.03 9.88 -13.66
CA PHE A 36 20.13 9.93 -14.82
C PHE A 36 19.92 11.36 -15.35
N ASP A 37 20.71 12.33 -14.89
CA ASP A 37 20.66 13.70 -15.40
C ASP A 37 21.49 13.82 -16.68
N ASP A 38 20.93 14.40 -17.74
CA ASP A 38 21.67 14.63 -18.99
C ASP A 38 22.77 15.69 -18.83
N GLU A 39 22.73 16.49 -17.77
CA GLU A 39 23.79 17.43 -17.37
C GLU A 39 24.89 16.76 -16.51
N ASN A 40 24.77 15.47 -16.18
CA ASN A 40 25.82 14.78 -15.44
C ASN A 40 27.11 14.68 -16.30
N PRO A 41 28.28 15.13 -15.80
CA PRO A 41 29.54 15.11 -16.54
C PRO A 41 29.93 13.76 -17.12
N LYS A 42 29.44 12.65 -16.55
CA LYS A 42 29.69 11.30 -17.11
C LYS A 42 29.16 11.13 -18.54
N PHE A 43 28.23 11.98 -18.97
CA PHE A 43 27.68 11.99 -20.32
C PHE A 43 28.32 13.02 -21.26
N GLU A 44 29.34 13.77 -20.83
CA GLU A 44 30.02 14.75 -21.70
C GLU A 44 30.64 14.09 -22.94
N ASN A 45 31.08 12.82 -22.82
CA ASN A 45 31.68 12.03 -23.90
C ASN A 45 30.95 10.71 -24.17
N TYR A 46 29.79 10.49 -23.56
CA TYR A 46 29.00 9.25 -23.67
C TYR A 46 27.55 9.57 -24.04
N PRO A 47 26.79 8.62 -24.61
CA PRO A 47 25.36 8.83 -24.85
C PRO A 47 24.65 9.23 -23.55
N PRO A 48 23.66 10.15 -23.61
CA PRO A 48 22.84 10.50 -22.45
C PRO A 48 22.10 9.25 -21.92
N PRO A 49 21.62 9.28 -20.68
CA PRO A 49 20.92 8.13 -20.10
C PRO A 49 19.68 7.82 -20.93
N ARG A 50 19.30 6.53 -20.98
CA ARG A 50 18.12 6.10 -21.73
C ARG A 50 16.85 6.86 -21.33
N TYR A 51 16.78 7.25 -20.06
CA TYR A 51 15.73 8.08 -19.50
C TYR A 51 16.36 9.23 -18.70
N ASN A 52 16.00 10.48 -19.00
CA ASN A 52 16.38 11.62 -18.17
C ASN A 52 15.40 11.75 -17.00
N LEU A 53 15.70 11.03 -15.92
CA LEU A 53 14.84 10.95 -14.73
C LEU A 53 15.05 12.14 -13.78
N ALA A 54 16.08 12.97 -14.01
CA ALA A 54 16.33 14.17 -13.21
C ALA A 54 15.46 15.37 -13.62
N ARG A 55 14.95 15.38 -14.85
CA ARG A 55 13.87 16.30 -15.23
C ARG A 55 12.58 15.85 -14.55
N LYS A 56 12.13 16.62 -13.55
CA LYS A 56 10.78 16.48 -12.97
C LYS A 56 9.76 16.54 -14.10
N LEU A 57 9.00 15.47 -14.29
CA LEU A 57 7.89 15.52 -15.23
C LEU A 57 6.73 16.26 -14.55
N PRO A 58 5.99 17.10 -15.28
CA PRO A 58 4.77 17.69 -14.73
C PRO A 58 3.78 16.56 -14.40
N GLY A 59 3.59 16.31 -13.10
CA GLY A 59 2.70 15.26 -12.60
C GLY A 59 3.36 14.03 -11.97
N ASP A 60 4.66 14.07 -11.63
CA ASP A 60 5.37 13.00 -10.91
C ASP A 60 4.56 12.48 -9.71
N ARG A 61 4.00 11.28 -9.81
CA ARG A 61 3.25 10.66 -8.71
C ARG A 61 3.80 9.33 -8.21
N VAL A 62 4.76 8.69 -8.88
CA VAL A 62 5.47 7.52 -8.34
C VAL A 62 6.90 7.54 -8.85
N ALA A 63 7.88 7.35 -7.96
CA ALA A 63 9.26 7.13 -8.37
C ALA A 63 9.33 5.89 -9.28
N PRO A 64 9.88 5.97 -10.50
CA PRO A 64 9.98 4.84 -11.45
C PRO A 64 10.47 3.52 -10.85
N LEU A 65 11.25 3.61 -9.77
CA LEU A 65 11.72 2.45 -9.00
C LEU A 65 10.60 1.71 -8.26
N ALA A 66 9.68 2.40 -7.60
CA ALA A 66 8.57 1.76 -6.90
C ALA A 66 7.70 0.95 -7.87
N LEU A 67 7.40 1.53 -9.04
CA LEU A 67 6.68 0.85 -10.11
C LEU A 67 7.45 -0.33 -10.70
N THR A 68 8.76 -0.20 -10.84
CA THR A 68 9.62 -1.31 -11.28
C THR A 68 9.54 -2.45 -10.27
N ILE A 69 9.60 -2.17 -8.96
CA ILE A 69 9.46 -3.17 -7.89
C ILE A 69 8.07 -3.80 -7.91
N GLU A 70 7.00 -3.03 -8.06
CA GLU A 70 5.63 -3.56 -8.17
C GLU A 70 5.49 -4.59 -9.31
N LEU A 71 6.17 -4.36 -10.43
CA LEU A 71 6.09 -5.21 -11.63
C LEU A 71 7.09 -6.37 -11.65
N THR A 72 8.22 -6.23 -10.97
CA THR A 72 9.30 -7.24 -10.94
C THR A 72 9.30 -8.08 -9.66
N GLY A 73 8.60 -7.62 -8.62
CA GLY A 73 8.39 -8.34 -7.37
C GLY A 73 9.41 -8.02 -6.26
N ILE A 74 9.23 -8.69 -5.12
CA ILE A 74 9.98 -8.46 -3.88
C ILE A 74 11.46 -8.87 -4.01
N GLU A 75 11.80 -9.83 -4.86
CA GLU A 75 13.19 -10.22 -5.12
C GLU A 75 14.01 -9.04 -5.67
N TYR A 76 13.40 -8.25 -6.58
CA TYR A 76 14.03 -7.04 -7.10
C TYR A 76 14.17 -5.97 -6.02
N LEU A 77 13.17 -5.80 -5.14
CA LEU A 77 13.26 -4.91 -3.97
C LEU A 77 14.45 -5.26 -3.09
N GLN A 78 14.64 -6.55 -2.77
CA GLN A 78 15.77 -7.01 -1.97
C GLN A 78 17.09 -6.62 -2.64
N MET A 79 17.23 -6.89 -3.94
CA MET A 79 18.43 -6.58 -4.70
C MET A 79 18.77 -5.08 -4.65
N VAL A 80 17.82 -4.19 -4.96
CA VAL A 80 18.08 -2.74 -4.99
C VAL A 80 18.24 -2.11 -3.61
N MET A 81 17.75 -2.75 -2.55
CA MET A 81 17.93 -2.26 -1.19
C MET A 81 19.23 -2.76 -0.53
N PHE A 82 19.69 -3.98 -0.85
CA PHE A 82 20.72 -4.64 -0.05
C PHE A 82 21.92 -5.17 -0.83
N ASP A 83 21.79 -5.44 -2.13
CA ASP A 83 22.79 -6.23 -2.86
C ASP A 83 23.64 -5.41 -3.86
N TYR A 84 23.55 -4.07 -3.81
CA TYR A 84 24.38 -3.18 -4.63
C TYR A 84 25.69 -2.80 -3.93
N LYS A 85 26.76 -2.61 -4.70
CA LYS A 85 28.11 -2.31 -4.19
C LYS A 85 28.32 -0.83 -3.91
N ASP A 86 27.91 0.01 -4.85
CA ASP A 86 28.10 1.46 -4.82
C ASP A 86 27.02 2.19 -5.65
N HIS A 87 27.14 3.50 -5.74
CA HIS A 87 26.17 4.33 -6.45
C HIS A 87 26.06 3.98 -7.95
N ASP A 88 27.19 3.71 -8.61
CA ASP A 88 27.21 3.43 -10.05
C ASP A 88 26.62 2.06 -10.36
N ASP A 89 26.87 1.06 -9.49
CA ASP A 89 26.24 -0.26 -9.55
C ASP A 89 24.72 -0.15 -9.43
N LEU A 90 24.22 0.65 -8.47
CA LEU A 90 22.77 0.88 -8.33
C LEU A 90 22.18 1.62 -9.53
N VAL A 91 22.88 2.62 -10.09
CA VAL A 91 22.44 3.32 -11.31
C VAL A 91 22.36 2.34 -12.48
N SER A 92 23.33 1.44 -12.65
CA SER A 92 23.34 0.45 -13.73
C SER A 92 22.21 -0.56 -13.59
N ILE A 93 22.04 -1.15 -12.39
CA ILE A 93 20.94 -2.08 -12.08
C ILE A 93 19.60 -1.44 -12.44
N MET A 94 19.45 -0.17 -12.09
CA MET A 94 18.25 0.60 -12.33
C MET A 94 18.03 0.93 -13.81
N GLU A 95 19.07 1.28 -14.56
CA GLU A 95 18.96 1.58 -15.99
C GLU A 95 18.56 0.34 -16.81
N ASP A 96 19.06 -0.83 -16.42
CA ASP A 96 18.78 -2.11 -17.08
C ASP A 96 17.36 -2.63 -16.83
N SER A 97 16.80 -2.32 -15.66
CA SER A 97 15.53 -2.88 -15.19
C SER A 97 14.35 -1.91 -15.25
N LEU A 98 14.60 -0.61 -15.45
CA LEU A 98 13.59 0.43 -15.30
C LEU A 98 12.35 0.15 -16.16
N ILE A 99 11.19 0.00 -15.52
CA ILE A 99 9.93 -0.06 -16.23
C ILE A 99 9.26 1.30 -16.17
N TYR A 100 9.32 2.01 -17.29
CA TYR A 100 8.66 3.29 -17.46
C TYR A 100 7.23 3.08 -17.98
N THR A 101 6.24 3.09 -17.09
CA THR A 101 4.81 3.04 -17.44
C THR A 101 3.99 4.05 -16.64
N GLN A 102 2.82 4.43 -17.17
CA GLN A 102 1.88 5.35 -16.50
C GLN A 102 0.85 4.61 -15.64
N ALA A 103 0.88 3.27 -15.62
CA ALA A 103 -0.10 2.48 -14.88
C ALA A 103 0.19 2.50 -13.38
N LEU A 104 -0.75 3.02 -12.59
CA LEU A 104 -0.76 2.95 -11.13
C LEU A 104 -1.67 1.79 -10.72
N PHE A 105 -1.11 0.67 -10.21
CA PHE A 105 -1.93 -0.52 -9.97
C PHE A 105 -2.49 -0.57 -8.55
N LEU A 106 -1.66 -0.61 -7.51
CA LEU A 106 -2.12 -0.90 -6.14
C LEU A 106 -2.49 0.32 -5.30
N ARG A 107 -2.26 1.53 -5.82
CA ARG A 107 -2.41 2.78 -5.04
C ARG A 107 -3.76 2.89 -4.32
N PRO A 108 -3.78 3.32 -3.04
CA PRO A 108 -4.98 3.80 -2.36
C PRO A 108 -5.40 5.21 -2.83
N SER A 109 -4.81 5.76 -3.89
CA SER A 109 -5.26 7.01 -4.50
C SER A 109 -6.55 6.83 -5.31
N TYR A 110 -7.26 7.91 -5.64
CA TYR A 110 -8.57 7.91 -6.31
C TYR A 110 -8.71 6.94 -7.52
N GLU A 111 -7.65 6.75 -8.30
CA GLU A 111 -7.67 5.94 -9.53
C GLU A 111 -7.03 4.54 -9.42
N GLY A 112 -6.39 4.22 -8.29
CA GLY A 112 -5.73 2.92 -8.09
C GLY A 112 -6.71 1.82 -7.67
N ALA A 113 -6.27 0.55 -7.71
CA ALA A 113 -7.12 -0.60 -7.38
C ALA A 113 -7.60 -0.61 -5.92
N LEU A 114 -6.95 0.13 -5.02
CA LEU A 114 -7.33 0.32 -3.62
C LEU A 114 -7.97 1.70 -3.36
N GLY A 115 -8.23 2.46 -4.43
CA GLY A 115 -8.85 3.78 -4.39
C GLY A 115 -10.34 3.75 -4.11
N GLU A 116 -10.87 4.93 -3.76
CA GLU A 116 -12.28 5.17 -3.49
C GLU A 116 -13.16 4.72 -4.66
N LYS A 117 -12.81 5.09 -5.90
CA LYS A 117 -13.61 4.75 -7.08
C LYS A 117 -13.70 3.24 -7.32
N ALA A 118 -12.61 2.51 -7.10
CA ALA A 118 -12.59 1.06 -7.27
C ALA A 118 -13.53 0.37 -6.27
N GLN A 119 -13.51 0.82 -5.02
CA GLN A 119 -14.36 0.29 -3.95
C GLN A 119 -15.83 0.67 -4.13
N GLU A 120 -16.13 1.92 -4.49
CA GLU A 120 -17.50 2.38 -4.83
C GLU A 120 -18.11 1.49 -5.91
N VAL A 121 -17.41 1.33 -7.04
CA VAL A 121 -17.92 0.58 -8.19
C VAL A 121 -18.20 -0.88 -7.81
N CYS A 122 -17.33 -1.54 -7.05
CA CYS A 122 -17.58 -2.92 -6.63
C CYS A 122 -18.81 -3.04 -5.74
N ARG A 123 -18.94 -2.15 -4.77
CA ARG A 123 -20.00 -2.24 -3.76
C ARG A 123 -21.36 -1.83 -4.29
N GLU A 124 -21.43 -0.88 -5.22
CA GLU A 124 -22.67 -0.46 -5.86
C GLU A 124 -23.19 -1.48 -6.87
N THR A 125 -22.30 -2.15 -7.61
CA THR A 125 -22.70 -3.01 -8.72
C THR A 125 -22.96 -4.46 -8.33
N ALA A 126 -22.35 -4.96 -7.24
CA ALA A 126 -22.52 -6.34 -6.79
C ALA A 126 -22.24 -6.51 -5.28
N PRO A 127 -23.22 -6.20 -4.40
CA PRO A 127 -23.06 -6.40 -2.96
C PRO A 127 -22.71 -7.86 -2.64
N SER A 128 -21.56 -8.07 -2.03
CA SER A 128 -21.04 -9.40 -1.71
C SER A 128 -21.55 -9.88 -0.36
N PRO A 129 -21.47 -11.19 -0.06
CA PRO A 129 -21.73 -11.70 1.29
C PRO A 129 -20.88 -11.02 2.38
N ARG A 130 -19.68 -10.53 2.01
CA ARG A 130 -18.77 -9.80 2.92
C ARG A 130 -19.30 -8.43 3.28
N ASP A 131 -19.96 -7.73 2.35
CA ASP A 131 -20.59 -6.44 2.63
C ASP A 131 -21.74 -6.60 3.63
N GLN A 132 -22.48 -7.71 3.55
CA GLN A 132 -23.52 -8.02 4.53
C GLN A 132 -22.94 -8.31 5.93
N MET A 133 -21.78 -8.97 6.02
CA MET A 133 -21.09 -9.18 7.30
C MET A 133 -20.64 -7.85 7.92
N GLU A 134 -20.15 -6.91 7.10
CA GLU A 134 -19.78 -5.56 7.54
C GLU A 134 -20.99 -4.76 8.06
N GLN A 135 -22.12 -4.81 7.32
CA GLN A 135 -23.38 -4.15 7.70
C GLN A 135 -23.90 -4.67 9.04
N ARG A 136 -23.87 -5.99 9.25
CA ARG A 136 -24.28 -6.62 10.52
C ARG A 136 -23.27 -6.44 11.65
N ARG A 137 -22.06 -5.96 11.36
CA ARG A 137 -20.94 -5.88 12.30
C ARG A 137 -20.61 -7.26 12.90
N ASP A 138 -20.59 -8.29 12.05
CA ASP A 138 -20.33 -9.66 12.50
C ASP A 138 -19.03 -9.71 13.34
N PRO A 139 -19.03 -10.39 14.51
CA PRO A 139 -17.84 -10.47 15.34
C PRO A 139 -16.68 -11.15 14.62
N LEU A 140 -15.52 -10.52 14.65
CA LEU A 140 -14.27 -11.08 14.14
C LEU A 140 -13.10 -10.69 15.07
N PRO A 141 -13.04 -11.28 16.28
CA PRO A 141 -11.97 -11.00 17.22
C PRO A 141 -10.64 -11.61 16.76
N PHE A 142 -9.53 -11.06 17.25
CA PHE A 142 -8.20 -11.64 17.08
C PHE A 142 -8.12 -13.03 17.74
N ARG A 143 -7.50 -13.99 17.06
CA ARG A 143 -7.41 -15.39 17.50
C ARG A 143 -5.96 -15.87 17.71
N GLY A 144 -5.00 -14.95 17.69
CA GLY A 144 -3.58 -15.27 17.63
C GLY A 144 -3.04 -15.23 16.19
N ASP A 145 -1.73 -15.10 16.06
CA ASP A 145 -1.05 -15.03 14.76
C ASP A 145 -0.88 -16.40 14.08
N THR A 146 -1.14 -17.49 14.81
CA THR A 146 -1.01 -18.84 14.26
C THR A 146 -2.22 -19.23 13.43
N VAL A 147 -1.99 -19.45 12.14
CA VAL A 147 -3.01 -19.95 11.21
C VAL A 147 -3.17 -21.46 11.40
N ASN A 148 -4.19 -21.86 12.15
CA ASN A 148 -4.50 -23.28 12.37
C ASN A 148 -5.34 -23.89 11.23
N ASP A 149 -5.98 -23.05 10.42
CA ASP A 149 -6.82 -23.43 9.28
C ASP A 149 -6.59 -22.43 8.13
N PRO A 150 -6.01 -22.85 6.99
CA PRO A 150 -5.76 -21.96 5.84
C PRO A 150 -7.02 -21.26 5.29
N GLU A 151 -8.19 -21.88 5.42
CA GLU A 151 -9.46 -21.29 4.96
C GLU A 151 -10.14 -20.45 6.06
N GLY A 152 -9.60 -20.51 7.28
CA GLY A 152 -10.12 -19.81 8.43
C GLY A 152 -9.85 -18.30 8.39
N MET A 153 -10.57 -17.57 9.23
CA MET A 153 -10.42 -16.11 9.34
C MET A 153 -9.49 -15.77 10.50
N TYR A 154 -8.25 -15.40 10.17
CA TYR A 154 -7.20 -15.02 11.11
C TYR A 154 -6.66 -13.62 10.78
N PRO A 155 -7.47 -12.55 11.00
CA PRO A 155 -6.98 -11.20 10.78
C PRO A 155 -5.86 -10.84 11.79
N PRO A 156 -4.87 -10.03 11.38
CA PRO A 156 -3.83 -9.50 12.27
C PRO A 156 -4.40 -8.66 13.41
N LEU A 157 -3.69 -8.60 14.54
CA LEU A 157 -4.12 -7.82 15.71
C LEU A 157 -4.38 -6.35 15.34
N GLY A 158 -3.48 -5.70 14.61
CA GLY A 158 -3.64 -4.30 14.20
C GLY A 158 -4.94 -4.06 13.42
N TRP A 159 -5.27 -4.95 12.49
CA TRP A 159 -6.53 -4.88 11.73
C TRP A 159 -7.76 -5.07 12.64
N THR A 160 -7.70 -6.01 13.60
CA THR A 160 -8.82 -6.19 14.53
C THR A 160 -8.99 -5.02 15.49
N LEU A 161 -7.91 -4.35 15.91
CA LEU A 161 -7.97 -3.14 16.74
C LEU A 161 -8.60 -1.98 15.97
N LEU A 162 -8.20 -1.79 14.71
CA LEU A 162 -8.78 -0.83 13.77
C LEU A 162 -10.29 -0.95 13.68
N TRP A 163 -10.79 -2.19 13.54
CA TRP A 163 -12.22 -2.47 13.38
C TRP A 163 -12.93 -2.93 14.66
N ARG A 164 -12.31 -2.73 15.83
CA ARG A 164 -12.87 -3.05 17.15
C ARG A 164 -13.40 -4.49 17.26
N GLY A 165 -12.70 -5.44 16.65
CA GLY A 165 -13.05 -6.86 16.67
C GLY A 165 -14.33 -7.20 15.89
N THR A 166 -14.72 -6.37 14.93
CA THR A 166 -15.88 -6.61 14.05
C THR A 166 -15.43 -6.64 12.59
N TYR A 167 -16.16 -7.39 11.76
CA TYR A 167 -15.87 -7.50 10.34
C TYR A 167 -15.93 -6.12 9.65
N SER A 168 -15.01 -5.91 8.73
CA SER A 168 -15.02 -4.82 7.78
C SER A 168 -14.51 -5.33 6.44
N ASN A 169 -15.13 -4.84 5.38
CA ASN A 169 -14.71 -5.01 3.99
C ASN A 169 -13.99 -3.74 3.48
N VAL A 170 -13.92 -2.67 4.28
CA VAL A 170 -13.29 -1.39 3.90
C VAL A 170 -11.78 -1.56 3.85
N VAL A 171 -11.16 -1.08 2.77
CA VAL A 171 -9.71 -1.21 2.55
C VAL A 171 -9.10 0.09 2.00
N GLY A 172 -7.77 0.17 1.92
CA GLY A 172 -7.03 1.15 1.13
C GLY A 172 -7.21 2.59 1.56
N CYS A 173 -7.78 3.42 0.68
CA CYS A 173 -7.89 4.89 0.86
C CYS A 173 -8.62 5.32 2.14
N TYR A 174 -9.40 4.42 2.73
CA TYR A 174 -10.15 4.64 3.97
C TYR A 174 -9.39 4.27 5.25
N ILE A 175 -8.11 3.90 5.17
CA ILE A 175 -7.27 3.58 6.34
C ILE A 175 -6.18 4.63 6.60
N GLY A 176 -6.00 5.55 5.64
CA GLY A 176 -5.10 6.70 5.75
C GLY A 176 -3.65 6.30 5.55
N ASP A 177 -2.95 7.05 4.71
CA ASP A 177 -1.62 6.69 4.22
C ASP A 177 -0.61 6.43 5.35
N GLU A 178 -0.68 7.21 6.43
CA GLU A 178 0.23 7.08 7.57
C GLU A 178 0.12 5.71 8.25
N THR A 179 -1.09 5.16 8.39
CA THR A 179 -1.31 3.86 9.06
C THR A 179 -0.70 2.72 8.25
N GLY A 180 -0.87 2.77 6.91
CA GLY A 180 -0.28 1.80 5.99
C GLY A 180 1.25 1.83 5.97
N ARG A 181 1.86 3.03 6.03
CA ARG A 181 3.32 3.21 5.92
C ARG A 181 4.12 2.52 7.01
N TRP A 182 3.64 2.47 8.25
CA TRP A 182 4.34 1.76 9.32
C TRP A 182 3.95 0.28 9.41
N GLY A 183 3.03 -0.18 8.55
CA GLY A 183 2.74 -1.59 8.36
C GLY A 183 1.83 -2.21 9.43
N TYR A 184 0.85 -1.47 9.94
CA TYR A 184 0.01 -1.89 11.07
C TYR A 184 -0.62 -3.30 10.94
N ALA A 185 -0.90 -3.76 9.71
CA ALA A 185 -1.49 -5.07 9.41
C ALA A 185 -0.44 -6.20 9.24
N LEU A 186 0.86 -5.89 9.24
CA LEU A 186 1.95 -6.85 9.06
C LEU A 186 2.59 -7.28 10.37
N TRP A 187 2.36 -6.56 11.46
CA TRP A 187 3.03 -6.82 12.72
C TRP A 187 2.39 -8.02 13.42
N ASP A 188 3.24 -8.90 13.93
CA ASP A 188 2.82 -9.90 14.91
C ASP A 188 2.33 -9.22 16.20
N SER A 189 1.47 -9.92 16.96
CA SER A 189 0.80 -9.34 18.12
C SER A 189 1.77 -8.90 19.20
N ASP A 190 2.82 -9.68 19.44
CA ASP A 190 3.80 -9.40 20.48
C ASP A 190 4.56 -8.11 20.13
N ARG A 191 5.07 -8.01 18.90
CA ARG A 191 5.75 -6.80 18.41
C ARG A 191 4.85 -5.57 18.46
N LEU A 192 3.58 -5.69 18.09
CA LEU A 192 2.63 -4.58 18.12
C LEU A 192 2.39 -4.06 19.54
N MET A 193 2.29 -4.97 20.51
CA MET A 193 2.06 -4.63 21.91
C MET A 193 3.32 -4.12 22.61
N GLU A 194 4.45 -4.81 22.46
CA GLU A 194 5.71 -4.48 23.17
C GLU A 194 6.30 -3.14 22.75
N SER A 195 6.11 -2.76 21.49
CA SER A 195 6.56 -1.47 20.94
C SER A 195 5.69 -0.27 21.34
N GLY A 196 4.51 -0.50 21.92
CA GLY A 196 3.49 0.52 22.12
C GLY A 196 2.78 0.99 20.84
N ALA A 197 2.94 0.26 19.72
CA ALA A 197 2.33 0.61 18.44
C ALA A 197 0.80 0.44 18.47
N ALA A 198 0.27 -0.45 19.31
CA ALA A 198 -1.17 -0.59 19.53
C ALA A 198 -1.80 0.72 20.04
N GLU A 199 -1.14 1.43 20.95
CA GLU A 199 -1.59 2.72 21.48
C GLU A 199 -1.48 3.83 20.43
N VAL A 200 -0.43 3.80 19.60
CA VAL A 200 -0.29 4.72 18.46
C VAL A 200 -1.44 4.52 17.49
N LEU A 201 -1.74 3.28 17.11
CA LEU A 201 -2.86 2.93 16.24
C LEU A 201 -4.20 3.41 16.83
N ALA A 202 -4.44 3.14 18.11
CA ALA A 202 -5.64 3.61 18.82
C ALA A 202 -5.76 5.14 18.83
N SER A 203 -4.64 5.86 18.98
CA SER A 203 -4.60 7.31 18.94
C SER A 203 -4.88 7.86 17.54
N GLN A 204 -4.22 7.31 16.51
CA GLN A 204 -4.42 7.67 15.10
C GLN A 204 -5.88 7.46 14.70
N LEU A 205 -6.47 6.34 15.11
CA LEU A 205 -7.88 6.02 14.92
C LEU A 205 -8.81 7.08 15.48
N ARG A 206 -8.56 7.50 16.73
CA ARG A 206 -9.36 8.52 17.40
C ARG A 206 -9.27 9.88 16.70
N ILE A 207 -8.10 10.24 16.20
CA ILE A 207 -7.82 11.55 15.59
C ILE A 207 -8.33 11.62 14.15
N GLN A 208 -8.09 10.59 13.34
CA GLN A 208 -8.30 10.64 11.90
C GLN A 208 -9.69 10.15 11.45
N TRP A 209 -10.28 9.15 12.11
CA TRP A 209 -11.43 8.42 11.55
C TRP A 209 -12.69 8.60 12.41
N TRP A 210 -12.62 8.17 13.67
CA TRP A 210 -13.79 8.16 14.55
C TRP A 210 -14.28 9.56 14.94
N GLY A 211 -13.49 10.61 14.71
CA GLY A 211 -13.92 12.01 14.83
C GLY A 211 -14.82 12.49 13.67
N TRP A 212 -14.71 11.87 12.49
CA TRP A 212 -15.47 12.22 11.28
C TRP A 212 -16.62 11.25 10.98
N GLY A 213 -16.65 10.10 11.66
CA GLY A 213 -17.67 9.05 11.51
C GLY A 213 -17.06 7.68 11.24
N ASP A 214 -17.78 6.60 11.52
CA ASP A 214 -17.34 5.26 11.13
C ASP A 214 -17.27 5.19 9.59
N PRO A 215 -16.12 4.87 8.96
CA PRO A 215 -16.04 4.82 7.50
C PRO A 215 -17.00 3.79 6.90
N ARG A 216 -17.40 2.78 7.68
CA ARG A 216 -18.40 1.78 7.29
C ARG A 216 -19.83 2.35 7.30
N GLN A 217 -20.06 3.56 7.84
CA GLN A 217 -21.35 4.27 7.86
C GLN A 217 -21.45 5.35 6.77
N LYS A 218 -20.34 5.88 6.23
CA LYS A 218 -20.39 6.84 5.11
C LYS A 218 -21.14 6.27 3.89
N MET A 219 -21.24 4.94 3.80
CA MET A 219 -21.96 4.23 2.74
C MET A 219 -23.43 3.91 3.07
N ASP A 220 -23.92 4.18 4.27
CA ASP A 220 -25.36 4.03 4.62
C ASP A 220 -26.21 5.23 4.12
N LEU A 221 -25.57 6.29 3.62
CA LEU A 221 -26.22 7.56 3.27
C LEU A 221 -26.41 7.83 1.78
N MET A 222 -26.14 6.88 0.88
CA MET A 222 -26.63 6.99 -0.49
C MET A 222 -28.03 6.39 -0.57
N PRO A 223 -29.11 7.20 -0.67
CA PRO A 223 -30.43 6.65 -0.86
C PRO A 223 -30.43 5.84 -2.16
N MET A 224 -30.90 4.60 -2.08
CA MET A 224 -31.38 3.85 -3.23
C MET A 224 -32.53 4.65 -3.86
N ASN A 225 -32.21 5.56 -4.77
CA ASN A 225 -33.22 6.19 -5.60
C ASN A 225 -33.73 5.13 -6.57
N GLN A 226 -34.98 4.72 -6.33
CA GLN A 226 -35.83 3.96 -7.25
C GLN A 226 -36.11 4.74 -8.53
#